data_AF-A0A654AG37-F1
#
_entry.id   AF-A0A654AG37-F1
#
_cell.length_a   1.000
_cell.length_b   1.000
_cell.length_c   1.000
_cell.angle_alpha   90.00
_cell.angle_beta   90.00
_cell.angle_gamma   90.00
#
_symmetry.space_group_name_H-M   'P 1'
#
loop_
_entity.id
_entity.type
_entity.pdbx_description
1 polymer ?
#
loop_
_entity_poly.entity_id
_entity_poly.type
_entity_poly.pdbx_seq_one_letter_code
_entity_poly.pdbx_strand_id
1 'polypeptide(L)'
;MTLNHGRGRTTSGKPEFVLPSERPYYYAWGGDNRMYAYTRGEWGLGGSLPSGGNYTVRSGTVQFILAIIMIPAAVLSLVVLIAAVVSLNWIVMIFGLVCTALFAAAPYIGFKAARNEWKARKARRLKGLPKPRTSVGDDEARQYFFDHPEAGPEITPENFPDAKW
;
A
#
# COMPACT_ATOMS: atom_id res chain seq x y z
N MET A 1 -36.77 -20.00 -46.76
CA MET A 1 -35.43 -20.12 -46.13
C MET A 1 -35.13 -18.81 -45.42
N THR A 2 -35.38 -18.75 -44.13
CA THR A 2 -35.20 -17.56 -43.27
C THR A 2 -33.92 -17.74 -42.46
N LEU A 3 -32.91 -16.89 -42.71
CA LEU A 3 -31.67 -16.86 -41.94
C LEU A 3 -31.82 -15.89 -40.77
N ASN A 4 -31.58 -16.46 -39.60
CA ASN A 4 -31.82 -15.91 -38.27
C ASN A 4 -30.68 -14.96 -37.86
N HIS A 5 -30.99 -13.72 -37.49
CA HIS A 5 -30.04 -12.74 -36.95
C HIS A 5 -29.81 -13.02 -35.45
N GLY A 6 -28.74 -13.75 -35.14
CA GLY A 6 -28.25 -13.91 -33.77
C GLY A 6 -27.49 -12.67 -33.31
N ARG A 7 -28.18 -11.76 -32.61
CA ARG A 7 -27.56 -10.73 -31.75
C ARG A 7 -26.79 -11.42 -30.62
N GLY A 8 -25.47 -11.52 -30.73
CA GLY A 8 -24.59 -11.80 -29.61
C GLY A 8 -24.46 -10.57 -28.73
N ARG A 9 -25.04 -10.63 -27.53
CA ARG A 9 -24.86 -9.67 -26.44
C ARG A 9 -23.35 -9.53 -26.15
N THR A 10 -22.79 -8.35 -26.35
CA THR A 10 -21.55 -7.96 -25.68
C THR A 10 -21.88 -7.86 -24.19
N THR A 11 -21.54 -8.92 -23.46
CA THR A 11 -21.55 -8.90 -22.01
C THR A 11 -20.65 -7.76 -21.56
N SER A 12 -21.28 -6.78 -20.92
CA SER A 12 -20.67 -5.76 -20.08
C SER A 12 -19.57 -6.40 -19.24
N GLY A 13 -18.34 -6.29 -19.71
CA GLY A 13 -17.15 -6.59 -18.93
C GLY A 13 -17.08 -5.54 -17.84
N LYS A 14 -17.60 -5.87 -16.66
CA LYS A 14 -17.10 -5.23 -15.44
C LYS A 14 -15.57 -5.30 -15.52
N PRO A 15 -14.83 -4.20 -15.25
CA PRO A 15 -13.39 -4.31 -15.12
C PRO A 15 -13.13 -5.40 -14.10
N GLU A 16 -12.58 -6.52 -14.57
CA GLU A 16 -12.11 -7.58 -13.72
C GLU A 16 -10.99 -6.93 -12.92
N PHE A 17 -11.30 -6.64 -11.66
CA PHE A 17 -10.36 -6.03 -10.76
C PHE A 17 -9.26 -7.05 -10.53
N VAL A 18 -8.20 -6.97 -11.33
CA VAL A 18 -6.98 -7.75 -11.14
C VAL A 18 -6.56 -7.45 -9.71
N LEU A 19 -6.59 -8.48 -8.86
CA LEU A 19 -6.23 -8.29 -7.47
C LEU A 19 -4.84 -7.68 -7.45
N PRO A 20 -4.60 -6.64 -6.63
CA PRO A 20 -3.34 -5.90 -6.60
C PRO A 20 -2.08 -6.75 -6.31
N SER A 21 -2.21 -8.07 -6.15
CA SER A 21 -1.14 -9.05 -5.96
C SER A 21 -0.46 -9.57 -7.23
N GLU A 22 -1.03 -9.41 -8.43
CA GLU A 22 -0.48 -10.06 -9.64
C GLU A 22 0.27 -9.14 -10.61
N ARG A 23 0.14 -7.81 -10.45
CA ARG A 23 0.85 -6.88 -11.34
C ARG A 23 2.36 -6.83 -11.08
N PRO A 24 3.21 -6.84 -12.13
CA PRO A 24 4.67 -6.86 -11.98
C PRO A 24 5.22 -5.50 -11.51
N TYR A 25 4.60 -4.41 -11.97
CA TYR A 25 5.06 -3.05 -11.71
C TYR A 25 3.94 -2.12 -11.24
N TYR A 26 4.35 -1.13 -10.44
CA TYR A 26 3.56 0.04 -10.04
C TYR A 26 4.28 1.28 -10.51
N TYR A 27 3.53 2.29 -10.96
CA TYR A 27 4.09 3.47 -11.61
C TYR A 27 3.91 4.70 -10.74
N ALA A 28 4.98 5.50 -10.61
CA ALA A 28 4.91 6.75 -9.87
C ALA A 28 5.92 7.78 -10.37
N TRP A 29 5.55 9.05 -10.18
CA TRP A 29 6.45 10.18 -10.35
C TRP A 29 7.52 10.21 -9.25
N GLY A 30 8.77 10.36 -9.69
CA GLY A 30 9.94 10.66 -8.86
C GLY A 30 10.01 12.14 -8.46
N GLY A 31 11.01 12.47 -7.64
CA GLY A 31 11.23 13.85 -7.20
C GLY A 31 11.81 14.78 -8.27
N ASP A 32 12.25 14.18 -9.37
CA ASP A 32 12.92 14.71 -10.54
C ASP A 32 11.99 14.82 -11.76
N ASN A 33 10.67 14.70 -11.55
CA ASN A 33 9.65 14.79 -12.60
C ASN A 33 9.84 13.76 -13.73
N ARG A 34 10.35 12.57 -13.39
CA ARG A 34 10.39 11.39 -14.25
C ARG A 34 9.50 10.29 -13.67
N MET A 35 8.86 9.50 -14.51
CA MET A 35 8.13 8.32 -14.02
C MET A 35 9.09 7.14 -13.88
N TYR A 36 8.83 6.33 -12.86
CA TYR A 36 9.58 5.12 -12.58
C TYR A 36 8.63 3.95 -12.36
N ALA A 37 9.06 2.77 -12.79
CA ALA A 37 8.40 1.52 -12.49
C ALA A 37 9.02 0.90 -11.23
N TYR A 38 8.17 0.46 -10.31
CA TYR A 38 8.55 -0.12 -9.03
C TYR A 38 7.92 -1.49 -8.89
N THR A 39 8.70 -2.46 -8.42
CA THR A 39 8.13 -3.72 -7.95
C THR A 39 7.43 -3.53 -6.60
N ARG A 40 6.61 -4.51 -6.22
CA ARG A 40 5.94 -4.53 -4.90
C ARG A 40 6.91 -4.34 -3.72
N GLY A 41 8.12 -4.87 -3.83
CA GLY A 41 9.15 -4.75 -2.80
C GLY A 41 9.78 -3.37 -2.69
N GLU A 42 9.77 -2.58 -3.77
CA GLU A 42 10.38 -1.24 -3.83
C GLU A 42 9.40 -0.12 -3.48
N TRP A 43 8.12 -0.37 -3.66
CA TRP A 43 7.05 0.61 -3.50
C TRP A 43 6.91 1.13 -2.05
N GLY A 44 7.06 0.24 -1.05
CA GLY A 44 7.05 0.63 0.36
C GLY A 44 5.71 1.16 0.87
N LEU A 45 5.75 2.13 1.79
CA LEU A 45 4.56 2.66 2.48
C LEU A 45 3.63 3.51 1.62
N GLY A 46 4.00 3.82 0.38
CA GLY A 46 3.11 4.43 -0.61
C GLY A 46 2.06 3.47 -1.16
N GLY A 47 2.05 2.19 -0.74
CA GLY A 47 1.24 1.11 -1.34
C GLY A 47 0.13 0.56 -0.48
N SER A 48 -0.44 1.36 0.42
CA SER A 48 -1.73 1.00 1.00
C SER A 48 -2.82 1.18 -0.06
N LEU A 49 -3.01 0.13 -0.88
CA LEU A 49 -4.04 -0.05 -1.92
C LEU A 49 -3.71 0.57 -3.29
N PRO A 50 -3.41 -0.28 -4.29
CA PRO A 50 -3.50 0.04 -5.73
C PRO A 50 -4.96 0.17 -6.21
N SER A 51 -5.91 0.32 -5.28
CA SER A 51 -7.34 0.26 -5.50
C SER A 51 -7.97 1.48 -4.87
N GLY A 52 -8.11 2.52 -5.67
CA GLY A 52 -9.01 3.63 -5.40
C GLY A 52 -8.48 4.68 -4.44
N GLY A 53 -7.95 5.76 -5.00
CA GLY A 53 -8.01 7.09 -4.39
C GLY A 53 -6.66 7.74 -4.11
N ASN A 54 -6.61 9.03 -4.46
CA ASN A 54 -5.51 9.98 -4.29
C ASN A 54 -5.09 10.28 -2.82
N TYR A 55 -5.21 9.34 -1.88
CA TYR A 55 -5.18 9.64 -0.43
C TYR A 55 -4.11 8.92 0.40
N THR A 56 -3.21 8.15 -0.22
CA THR A 56 -2.33 7.23 0.51
C THR A 56 -1.14 7.88 1.22
N VAL A 57 -0.58 8.97 0.69
CA VAL A 57 0.57 9.64 1.32
C VAL A 57 0.15 10.42 2.57
N ARG A 58 -1.09 10.91 2.63
CA ARG A 58 -1.65 11.59 3.81
C ARG A 58 -1.95 10.60 4.95
N SER A 59 -2.31 9.36 4.62
CA SER A 59 -2.65 8.32 5.60
C SER A 59 -1.43 7.80 6.38
N GLY A 60 -0.29 7.60 5.73
CA GLY A 60 0.93 7.09 6.39
C GLY A 60 1.51 8.02 7.46
N THR A 61 1.57 9.32 7.20
CA THR A 61 2.08 10.31 8.18
C THR A 61 1.16 10.42 9.40
N VAL A 62 -0.16 10.47 9.18
CA VAL A 62 -1.14 10.50 10.28
C VAL A 62 -1.04 9.21 11.11
N GLN A 63 -0.90 8.06 10.46
CA GLN A 63 -0.72 6.78 11.13
C GLN A 63 0.56 6.74 11.98
N PHE A 64 1.67 7.31 11.50
CA PHE A 64 2.90 7.43 12.29
C PHE A 64 2.73 8.35 13.50
N ILE A 65 2.08 9.50 13.32
CA ILE A 65 1.82 10.44 14.41
C ILE A 65 0.95 9.76 15.48
N LEU A 66 -0.14 9.10 15.07
CA LEU A 66 -1.00 8.33 15.98
C LEU A 66 -0.21 7.22 16.68
N ALA A 67 0.62 6.49 15.95
CA ALA A 67 1.48 5.45 16.54
C ALA A 67 2.38 6.01 17.63
N ILE A 68 3.00 7.19 17.43
CA ILE A 68 3.87 7.83 18.42
C ILE A 68 3.08 8.31 19.64
N ILE A 69 1.95 8.99 19.42
CA ILE A 69 1.11 9.52 20.51
C ILE A 69 0.54 8.40 21.39
N MET A 70 0.32 7.20 20.83
CA MET A 70 -0.22 6.06 21.57
C MET A 70 0.83 5.30 22.40
N ILE A 71 2.13 5.56 22.23
CA ILE A 71 3.20 4.88 22.98
C ILE A 71 3.05 5.07 24.51
N PRO A 72 2.88 6.30 25.04
CA PRO A 72 2.73 6.49 26.48
C PRO A 72 1.51 5.74 27.06
N ALA A 73 0.38 5.76 26.34
CA ALA A 73 -0.82 5.03 26.75
C ALA A 73 -0.60 3.50 26.75
N ALA A 74 0.09 2.98 25.73
CA ALA A 74 0.46 1.57 25.67
C ALA A 74 1.37 1.18 26.84
N VAL A 75 2.40 1.97 27.13
CA VAL A 75 3.32 1.73 28.26
C VAL A 75 2.57 1.79 29.59
N LEU A 76 1.74 2.80 29.82
CA LEU A 76 0.96 2.93 31.05
C LEU A 76 0.01 1.75 31.25
N SER A 77 -0.70 1.34 30.19
CA SER A 77 -1.60 0.19 30.26
C SER A 77 -0.87 -1.10 30.62
N LEU A 78 0.35 -1.30 30.08
CA LEU A 78 1.18 -2.46 30.40
C LEU A 78 1.63 -2.44 31.87
N VAL A 79 2.01 -1.28 32.40
CA VAL A 79 2.36 -1.12 33.82
C VAL A 79 1.17 -1.44 34.72
N VAL A 80 -0.03 -0.93 34.39
CA VAL A 80 -1.27 -1.23 35.12
C VAL A 80 -1.58 -2.73 35.08
N LEU A 81 -1.41 -3.37 33.92
CA LEU A 81 -1.60 -4.81 33.78
C LEU A 81 -0.64 -5.60 34.68
N ILE A 82 0.65 -5.23 34.71
CA ILE A 82 1.64 -5.87 35.58
C ILE A 82 1.24 -5.71 37.06
N ALA A 83 0.84 -4.51 37.48
CA ALA A 83 0.37 -4.26 38.85
C ALA A 83 -0.90 -5.06 39.18
N ALA A 84 -1.82 -5.23 38.22
CA ALA A 84 -3.03 -6.02 38.38
C ALA A 84 -2.74 -7.51 38.58
N VAL A 85 -1.76 -8.05 37.84
CA VAL A 85 -1.27 -9.43 37.98
C VAL A 85 -0.65 -9.64 39.36
N VAL A 86 0.20 -8.72 39.81
CA VAL A 86 0.84 -8.79 41.14
C VAL A 86 -0.19 -8.70 42.27
N SER A 87 -1.24 -7.90 42.10
CA SER A 87 -2.31 -7.73 43.09
C SER A 87 -3.41 -8.80 43.02
N LEU A 88 -3.32 -9.77 42.11
CA LEU A 88 -4.33 -10.82 41.88
C LEU A 88 -5.75 -10.26 41.64
N ASN A 89 -5.84 -9.04 41.12
CA ASN A 89 -7.12 -8.38 40.86
C ASN A 89 -7.61 -8.70 39.44
N TRP A 90 -8.45 -9.73 39.32
CA TRP A 90 -8.92 -10.26 38.04
C TRP A 90 -9.72 -9.25 37.19
N ILE A 91 -10.49 -8.36 37.82
CA ILE A 91 -11.26 -7.32 37.10
C ILE A 91 -10.30 -6.35 36.40
N VAL A 92 -9.33 -5.84 37.15
CA VAL A 92 -8.33 -4.89 36.64
C VAL A 92 -7.41 -5.58 35.64
N MET A 93 -7.15 -6.88 35.79
CA MET A 93 -6.35 -7.66 34.86
C MET A 93 -7.01 -7.78 33.49
N ILE A 94 -8.31 -8.12 33.43
CA ILE A 94 -9.05 -8.19 32.16
C ILE A 94 -9.10 -6.82 31.50
N PHE A 95 -9.41 -5.77 32.27
CA PHE A 95 -9.45 -4.41 31.75
C PHE A 95 -8.08 -3.94 31.24
N GLY A 96 -7.01 -4.20 32.00
CA GLY A 96 -5.64 -3.90 31.62
C GLY A 96 -5.24 -4.61 30.33
N LEU A 97 -5.61 -5.88 30.16
CA LEU A 97 -5.32 -6.67 28.97
C LEU A 97 -6.01 -6.09 27.72
N VAL A 98 -7.29 -5.72 27.83
CA VAL A 98 -8.03 -5.07 26.74
C VAL A 98 -7.40 -3.73 26.36
N CYS A 99 -7.10 -2.88 27.35
CA CYS A 99 -6.45 -1.60 27.13
C CYS A 99 -5.08 -1.77 26.46
N THR A 100 -4.23 -2.67 26.96
CA THR A 100 -2.92 -2.93 26.38
C THR A 100 -3.03 -3.42 24.94
N ALA A 101 -3.96 -4.32 24.63
CA ALA A 101 -4.18 -4.77 23.26
C ALA A 101 -4.58 -3.61 22.32
N LEU A 102 -5.52 -2.75 22.75
CA LEU A 102 -5.99 -1.60 21.97
C LEU A 102 -4.89 -0.56 21.75
N PHE A 103 -4.16 -0.20 22.81
CA PHE A 103 -3.13 0.82 22.73
C PHE A 103 -1.85 0.32 22.05
N ALA A 104 -1.51 -0.96 22.14
CA ALA A 104 -0.34 -1.54 21.47
C ALA A 104 -0.54 -1.76 19.96
N ALA A 105 -1.79 -1.84 19.48
CA ALA A 105 -2.08 -2.07 18.08
C ALA A 105 -1.53 -0.95 17.17
N ALA A 106 -1.72 0.33 17.53
CA ALA A 106 -1.26 1.45 16.70
C ALA A 106 0.28 1.54 16.58
N PRO A 107 1.06 1.48 17.68
CA PRO A 107 2.52 1.39 17.63
C PRO A 107 3.01 0.17 16.84
N TYR A 108 2.38 -0.99 17.01
CA TYR A 108 2.76 -2.20 16.28
C TYR A 108 2.58 -2.05 14.76
N ILE A 109 1.44 -1.50 14.32
CA ILE A 109 1.20 -1.24 12.90
C ILE A 109 2.20 -0.21 12.37
N GLY A 110 2.47 0.87 13.13
CA GLY A 110 3.49 1.87 12.79
C GLY A 110 4.90 1.27 12.66
N PHE A 111 5.28 0.36 13.55
CA PHE A 111 6.57 -0.33 13.49
C PHE A 111 6.68 -1.23 12.26
N LYS A 112 5.65 -2.02 11.97
CA LYS A 112 5.61 -2.89 10.78
C LYS A 112 5.69 -2.05 9.50
N ALA A 113 4.97 -0.94 9.48
CA ALA A 113 5.02 0.05 8.40
C ALA A 113 6.45 0.59 8.20
N ALA A 114 7.10 1.08 9.26
CA ALA A 114 8.47 1.58 9.21
C ALA A 114 9.46 0.52 8.71
N ARG A 115 9.32 -0.72 9.19
CA ARG A 115 10.17 -1.83 8.76
C ARG A 115 10.01 -2.11 7.25
N ASN A 116 8.79 -2.10 6.75
CA ASN A 116 8.51 -2.31 5.33
C ASN A 116 9.06 -1.17 4.47
N GLU A 117 8.88 0.09 4.90
CA GLU A 117 9.48 1.25 4.22
C GLU A 117 10.99 1.20 4.22
N TRP A 118 11.62 0.72 5.30
CA TRP A 118 13.07 0.57 5.35
C TRP A 118 13.56 -0.49 4.36
N LYS A 119 12.89 -1.65 4.28
CA LYS A 119 13.19 -2.68 3.27
C LYS A 119 13.02 -2.12 1.85
N ALA A 120 11.93 -1.42 1.58
CA ALA A 120 11.68 -0.79 0.29
C ALA A 120 12.72 0.28 -0.06
N ARG A 121 13.13 1.10 0.93
CA ARG A 121 14.21 2.08 0.77
C ARG A 121 15.53 1.40 0.42
N LYS A 122 15.84 0.26 1.05
CA LYS A 122 17.04 -0.51 0.71
C LYS A 122 16.97 -1.04 -0.71
N ALA A 123 15.84 -1.63 -1.11
CA ALA A 123 15.63 -2.13 -2.47
C ALA A 123 15.75 -1.01 -3.53
N ARG A 124 15.12 0.14 -3.28
CA ARG A 124 15.21 1.33 -4.15
C ARG A 124 16.64 1.84 -4.30
N ARG A 125 17.38 1.96 -3.18
CA ARG A 125 18.78 2.41 -3.19
C ARG A 125 19.68 1.50 -4.02
N LEU A 126 19.47 0.19 -3.97
CA LEU A 126 20.25 -0.76 -4.76
C LEU A 126 20.04 -0.60 -6.28
N LYS A 127 18.87 -0.12 -6.69
CA LYS A 127 18.52 0.12 -8.10
C LYS A 127 18.61 1.59 -8.53
N GLY A 128 19.06 2.49 -7.66
CA GLY A 128 19.07 3.93 -7.93
C GLY A 128 17.67 4.57 -8.06
N LEU A 129 16.61 3.89 -7.62
CA LEU A 129 15.23 4.37 -7.75
C LEU A 129 14.93 5.47 -6.70
N PRO A 130 14.26 6.57 -7.09
CA PRO A 130 13.85 7.60 -6.13
C PRO A 130 12.68 7.11 -5.25
N LYS A 131 12.28 7.95 -4.28
CA LYS A 131 11.06 7.67 -3.49
C LYS A 131 9.83 7.97 -4.35
N PRO A 132 8.85 7.06 -4.47
CA PRO A 132 7.61 7.34 -5.18
C PRO A 132 6.86 8.48 -4.48
N ARG A 133 6.45 9.51 -5.23
CA ARG A 133 5.70 10.66 -4.70
C ARG A 133 4.22 10.59 -5.03
N THR A 134 3.90 10.36 -6.31
CA THR A 134 2.53 10.36 -6.81
C THR A 134 2.34 9.11 -7.66
N SER A 135 1.40 8.26 -7.27
CA SER A 135 1.04 7.06 -8.04
C SER A 135 0.35 7.47 -9.34
N VAL A 136 0.65 6.73 -10.41
CA VAL A 136 0.14 6.95 -11.75
C VAL A 136 -0.58 5.68 -12.22
N GLY A 137 -1.66 5.85 -12.98
CA GLY A 137 -2.41 4.73 -13.58
C GLY A 137 -1.71 4.17 -14.83
N ASP A 138 -2.09 2.96 -15.22
CA ASP A 138 -1.39 2.25 -16.30
C ASP A 138 -1.52 2.93 -17.67
N ASP A 139 -2.64 3.60 -17.96
CA ASP A 139 -2.81 4.37 -19.20
C ASP A 139 -1.80 5.52 -19.32
N GLU A 140 -1.68 6.33 -18.26
CA GLU A 140 -0.77 7.48 -18.22
C GLU A 140 0.70 7.01 -18.19
N ALA A 141 0.98 5.94 -17.44
CA ALA A 141 2.31 5.34 -17.40
C ALA A 141 2.71 4.75 -18.76
N ARG A 142 1.80 4.04 -19.43
CA ARG A 142 2.05 3.46 -20.76
C ARG A 142 2.39 4.54 -21.76
N GLN A 143 1.62 5.62 -21.79
CA GLN A 143 1.88 6.74 -22.69
C GLN A 143 3.25 7.37 -22.42
N TYR A 144 3.60 7.58 -21.14
CA TYR A 144 4.89 8.15 -20.78
C TYR A 144 6.08 7.27 -21.24
N PHE A 145 6.01 5.95 -21.02
CA PHE A 145 7.08 5.03 -21.43
C PHE A 145 7.09 4.76 -22.94
N PHE A 146 5.98 4.99 -23.64
CA PHE A 146 5.97 5.03 -25.09
C PHE A 146 6.82 6.19 -25.63
N ASP A 147 6.68 7.36 -25.02
CA ASP A 147 7.46 8.55 -25.40
C ASP A 147 8.92 8.49 -24.89
N HIS A 148 9.20 7.69 -23.87
CA HIS A 148 10.51 7.54 -23.22
C HIS A 148 10.89 6.05 -23.01
N PRO A 149 11.21 5.32 -24.09
CA PRO A 149 11.43 3.87 -24.03
C PRO A 149 12.66 3.47 -23.19
N GLU A 150 13.65 4.35 -23.04
CA GLU A 150 14.85 4.12 -22.23
C GLU A 150 14.60 4.17 -20.71
N ALA A 151 13.44 4.69 -20.28
CA ALA A 151 13.17 5.02 -18.88
C ALA A 151 12.39 3.93 -18.12
N GLY A 152 11.91 2.88 -18.80
CA GLY A 152 10.92 1.99 -18.22
C GLY A 152 10.88 0.55 -18.74
N PRO A 153 9.93 -0.25 -18.21
CA PRO A 153 9.69 -1.60 -18.66
C PRO A 153 9.09 -1.62 -20.08
N GLU A 154 9.21 -2.76 -20.76
CA GLU A 154 8.65 -2.96 -22.09
C GLU A 154 7.12 -2.76 -22.10
N ILE A 155 6.60 -2.16 -23.17
CA ILE A 155 5.19 -1.82 -23.32
C ILE A 155 4.41 -3.06 -23.75
N THR A 156 4.00 -3.86 -22.76
CA THR A 156 3.22 -5.08 -22.98
C THR A 156 1.97 -5.12 -22.08
N PRO A 157 0.91 -5.86 -22.47
CA PRO A 157 -0.30 -6.02 -21.66
C PRO A 157 -0.02 -6.55 -20.26
N GLU A 158 1.05 -7.33 -20.07
CA GLU A 158 1.43 -7.89 -18.78
C GLU A 158 2.02 -6.82 -17.84
N ASN A 159 2.78 -5.87 -18.39
CA ASN A 159 3.36 -4.77 -17.60
C ASN A 159 2.35 -3.67 -17.32
N PHE A 160 1.37 -3.47 -18.22
CA PHE A 160 0.32 -2.46 -18.10
C PHE A 160 -1.08 -3.10 -18.21
N PRO A 161 -1.46 -3.97 -17.24
CA PRO A 161 -2.69 -4.76 -17.31
C PRO A 161 -3.96 -3.92 -17.28
N ASP A 162 -3.93 -2.74 -16.63
CA ASP A 162 -5.11 -1.88 -16.50
C ASP A 162 -5.24 -0.87 -17.66
N ALA A 163 -4.35 -0.93 -18.65
CA ALA A 163 -4.27 0.04 -19.72
C ALA A 163 -5.18 -0.35 -20.91
N LYS A 164 -5.73 0.65 -21.61
CA LYS A 164 -6.54 0.45 -22.82
C LYS A 164 -5.66 0.16 -24.04
N TRP A 165 -5.65 -1.10 -24.47
CA TRP A 165 -4.97 -1.58 -25.67
C TRP A 165 -5.78 -1.33 -26.95
#